data_AF-A0A010R8B0-F1
#
_entry.id   AF-A0A010R8B0-F1
#
_cell.length_a   1.000
_cell.length_b   1.000
_cell.length_c   1.000
_cell.angle_alpha   90.00
_cell.angle_beta   90.00
_cell.angle_gamma   90.00
#
_symmetry.space_group_name_H-M   'P 1'
#
loop_
_entity.id
_entity.type
_entity.pdbx_description
1 polymer ?
#
loop_
_entity_poly.entity_id
_entity_poly.type
_entity_poly.pdbx_seq_one_letter_code
_entity_poly.pdbx_strand_id
1 'polypeptide(L)'
;MGISSFLLLGLGGASLAASQSFQSTPVMGWNSYNQVSCSPTNAGITAAINSLADRGFVTAGYKYFQIDCGWASRDGQRNATSGALKVDATAFPQGLKPLSDLARSKGMKWTMYSDAGVRMCDPQVPSPVLGSLGHEAADADFFKTLNTEYLKYDNCYADGPNGSQNAPKDPRTDFVTRFTVMWKELQRVGIPGMLICQWGTPYSASSGLQGPAQWTKGISTSFRLSDDIATGWGNVYRIYNQAVHIVKSGIVGPGNIADADLLEVGNTGMTFDEQATHFASWAMLKSALMISTNVAALSDQAVAVLQNKDLIAINQDSAVKPIKLVQRWTGNRDLWAGDLANGDVAVLVVDLSNAARTLTVQLADLGITSATVKDLWTSKSVTNANSYSAQVNAHGSLALRLSNIQRSTAAGAKYNYVSVATGSLSSGANLQSCSGCTSSNKVGNLGGSSNGRVVISNVSTSKAGTQTVLFDYINGDVGYLGGSNNERLASISVNGGAAQTVSFPLSGYNWSADVFKGYAVELTGFAAGGANTISISGVGSAWAPDFDRVGVAA
;
A
#
# COMPACT_ATOMS: atom_id res chain seq x y z
N MET A 1 -69.11 0.93 -11.73
CA MET A 1 -67.93 0.51 -12.52
C MET A 1 -66.70 0.81 -11.69
N GLY A 2 -65.98 -0.24 -11.27
CA GLY A 2 -64.86 -0.14 -10.33
C GLY A 2 -63.62 0.42 -11.00
N ILE A 3 -62.92 1.30 -10.30
CA ILE A 3 -61.59 1.80 -10.69
C ILE A 3 -60.60 1.17 -9.71
N SER A 4 -59.84 0.19 -10.20
CA SER A 4 -58.74 -0.43 -9.48
C SER A 4 -57.55 0.52 -9.41
N SER A 5 -57.10 0.86 -8.21
CA SER A 5 -55.81 1.49 -7.96
C SER A 5 -54.69 0.44 -8.02
N PHE A 6 -53.79 0.56 -8.98
CA PHE A 6 -52.50 -0.15 -8.96
C PHE A 6 -51.46 0.71 -8.25
N LEU A 7 -51.02 0.25 -7.07
CA LEU A 7 -49.82 0.75 -6.39
C LEU A 7 -48.60 0.11 -7.08
N LEU A 8 -47.80 0.91 -7.80
CA LEU A 8 -46.49 0.47 -8.28
C LEU A 8 -45.49 0.62 -7.11
N LEU A 9 -45.17 -0.50 -6.45
CA LEU A 9 -44.05 -0.58 -5.50
C LEU A 9 -42.73 -0.52 -6.26
N GLY A 10 -42.01 0.59 -6.12
CA GLY A 10 -40.66 0.77 -6.66
C GLY A 10 -39.65 -0.12 -5.92
N LEU A 11 -39.27 -1.25 -6.53
CA LEU A 11 -38.23 -2.16 -6.05
C LEU A 11 -36.82 -1.86 -6.62
N GLY A 12 -36.61 -0.70 -7.27
CA GLY A 12 -35.36 -0.37 -7.94
C GLY A 12 -34.34 0.46 -7.16
N GLY A 13 -34.68 0.97 -5.97
CA GLY A 13 -33.83 1.95 -5.25
C GLY A 13 -32.83 1.38 -4.24
N ALA A 14 -33.05 0.16 -3.73
CA ALA A 14 -32.28 -0.38 -2.62
C ALA A 14 -30.90 -0.95 -3.01
N SER A 15 -30.73 -1.41 -4.26
CA SER A 15 -29.47 -2.03 -4.71
C SER A 15 -28.36 -1.02 -4.99
N LEU A 16 -28.68 0.19 -5.47
CA LEU A 16 -27.70 1.27 -5.67
C LEU A 16 -27.25 1.93 -4.36
N ALA A 17 -28.11 1.97 -3.34
CA ALA A 17 -27.74 2.54 -2.04
C ALA A 17 -26.77 1.63 -1.25
N ALA A 18 -26.87 0.31 -1.42
CA ALA A 18 -25.96 -0.65 -0.77
C ALA A 18 -24.53 -0.59 -1.34
N SER A 19 -24.36 -0.37 -2.65
CA SER A 19 -23.05 -0.26 -3.29
C SER A 19 -22.30 1.03 -2.95
N GLN A 20 -22.95 2.05 -2.36
CA GLN A 20 -22.30 3.27 -1.87
C GLN A 20 -21.82 3.18 -0.41
N SER A 21 -22.20 2.12 0.34
CA SER A 21 -21.87 1.99 1.76
C SER A 21 -20.61 1.14 2.05
N PHE A 22 -20.33 0.18 1.16
CA PHE A 22 -19.12 -0.65 1.15
C PHE A 22 -18.19 -0.06 0.09
N GLN A 23 -16.90 0.19 0.32
CA GLN A 23 -16.02 -0.07 1.47
C GLN A 23 -15.66 1.29 2.10
N SER A 24 -16.47 1.76 3.08
CA SER A 24 -16.32 3.10 3.68
C SER A 24 -15.08 3.24 4.57
N THR A 25 -14.53 2.14 5.06
CA THR A 25 -13.23 2.02 5.75
C THR A 25 -12.52 0.75 5.26
N PRO A 26 -11.20 0.59 5.47
CA PRO A 26 -10.47 -0.60 5.06
C PRO A 26 -11.07 -1.88 5.65
N VAL A 27 -11.07 -2.98 4.89
CA VAL A 27 -11.53 -4.28 5.40
C VAL A 27 -10.56 -4.80 6.46
N MET A 28 -11.10 -5.41 7.51
CA MET A 28 -10.34 -6.13 8.53
C MET A 28 -10.83 -7.57 8.60
N GLY A 29 -9.93 -8.53 8.55
CA GLY A 29 -10.34 -9.93 8.40
C GLY A 29 -9.21 -10.94 8.48
N TRP A 30 -9.45 -12.10 7.89
CA TRP A 30 -8.50 -13.19 7.77
C TRP A 30 -8.50 -13.73 6.34
N ASN A 31 -7.33 -14.10 5.84
CA ASN A 31 -7.11 -14.75 4.55
C ASN A 31 -6.21 -15.99 4.75
N SER A 32 -6.46 -17.06 4.00
CA SER A 32 -5.74 -18.33 4.16
C SER A 32 -4.33 -18.38 3.57
N TYR A 33 -3.97 -17.49 2.64
CA TYR A 33 -2.86 -17.68 1.70
C TYR A 33 -1.48 -17.82 2.38
N ASN A 34 -1.05 -16.85 3.20
CA ASN A 34 0.30 -16.94 3.81
C ASN A 34 0.40 -18.03 4.88
N GLN A 35 -0.73 -18.53 5.41
CA GLN A 35 -0.72 -19.63 6.38
C GLN A 35 -0.62 -21.00 5.69
N VAL A 36 -1.42 -21.24 4.66
CA VAL A 36 -1.60 -22.58 4.08
C VAL A 36 -1.46 -22.65 2.56
N SER A 37 -1.07 -21.54 1.91
CA SER A 37 -1.00 -21.39 0.46
C SER A 37 -2.31 -21.88 -0.20
N CYS A 38 -2.22 -22.61 -1.31
CA CYS A 38 -3.37 -23.19 -1.99
C CYS A 38 -3.73 -24.60 -1.49
N SER A 39 -3.60 -24.86 -0.19
CA SER A 39 -3.96 -26.15 0.43
C SER A 39 -4.86 -26.01 1.68
N PRO A 40 -5.94 -25.19 1.66
CA PRO A 40 -6.89 -25.14 2.76
C PRO A 40 -7.70 -26.45 2.85
N THR A 41 -8.16 -26.80 4.05
CA THR A 41 -9.04 -27.95 4.29
C THR A 41 -10.26 -27.54 5.10
N ASN A 42 -11.36 -28.29 4.98
CA ASN A 42 -12.58 -28.02 5.77
C ASN A 42 -12.30 -27.93 7.28
N ALA A 43 -11.46 -28.82 7.82
CA ALA A 43 -11.08 -28.82 9.23
C ALA A 43 -10.24 -27.59 9.60
N GLY A 44 -9.24 -27.25 8.79
CA GLY A 44 -8.39 -26.07 9.01
C GLY A 44 -9.18 -24.76 8.98
N ILE A 45 -10.09 -24.62 8.00
CA ILE A 45 -10.96 -23.44 7.89
C ILE A 45 -11.94 -23.35 9.07
N THR A 46 -12.53 -24.47 9.50
CA THR A 46 -13.38 -24.52 10.70
C THR A 46 -12.61 -24.07 11.94
N ALA A 47 -11.37 -24.54 12.11
CA ALA A 47 -10.52 -24.15 13.23
C ALA A 47 -10.16 -22.66 13.20
N ALA A 48 -9.85 -22.09 12.03
CA ALA A 48 -9.56 -20.66 11.86
C ALA A 48 -10.79 -19.80 12.21
N ILE A 49 -11.98 -20.16 11.72
CA ILE A 49 -13.25 -19.49 12.03
C ILE A 49 -13.50 -19.44 13.55
N ASN A 50 -13.40 -20.58 14.22
CA ASN A 50 -13.62 -20.65 15.66
C ASN A 50 -12.53 -19.87 16.42
N SER A 51 -11.27 -19.99 16.03
CA SER A 51 -10.16 -19.28 16.70
C SER A 51 -10.29 -17.76 16.60
N LEU A 52 -10.73 -17.22 15.46
CA LEU A 52 -10.98 -15.77 15.32
C LEU A 52 -12.08 -15.29 16.27
N ALA A 53 -13.15 -16.06 16.40
CA ALA A 53 -14.25 -15.73 17.31
C ALA A 53 -13.81 -15.85 18.77
N ASP A 54 -13.24 -16.99 19.16
CA ASP A 54 -12.92 -17.35 20.53
C ASP A 54 -11.78 -16.49 21.10
N ARG A 55 -10.85 -16.04 20.24
CA ARG A 55 -9.75 -15.15 20.63
C ARG A 55 -10.07 -13.66 20.50
N GLY A 56 -11.33 -13.30 20.25
CA GLY A 56 -11.81 -11.90 20.29
C GLY A 56 -11.50 -11.05 19.05
N PHE A 57 -11.00 -11.64 17.96
CA PHE A 57 -10.70 -10.88 16.74
C PHE A 57 -11.96 -10.31 16.08
N VAL A 58 -13.07 -11.07 16.08
CA VAL A 58 -14.35 -10.56 15.56
C VAL A 58 -14.81 -9.31 16.33
N THR A 59 -14.66 -9.33 17.67
CA THR A 59 -14.96 -8.18 18.54
C THR A 59 -14.02 -7.01 18.28
N ALA A 60 -12.75 -7.26 17.97
CA ALA A 60 -11.78 -6.25 17.58
C ALA A 60 -12.03 -5.64 16.18
N GLY A 61 -12.96 -6.21 15.39
CA GLY A 61 -13.38 -5.68 14.09
C GLY A 61 -12.97 -6.55 12.89
N TYR A 62 -12.24 -7.65 13.10
CA TYR A 62 -11.86 -8.59 12.05
C TYR A 62 -13.08 -9.42 11.61
N LYS A 63 -13.79 -8.92 10.61
CA LYS A 63 -15.08 -9.47 10.18
C LYS A 63 -15.03 -10.16 8.83
N TYR A 64 -14.07 -9.91 7.96
CA TYR A 64 -14.02 -10.55 6.64
C TYR A 64 -13.27 -11.89 6.73
N PHE A 65 -13.87 -12.97 6.25
CA PHE A 65 -13.24 -14.29 6.23
C PHE A 65 -13.05 -14.74 4.77
N GLN A 66 -11.80 -14.88 4.34
CA GLN A 66 -11.44 -15.20 2.96
C GLN A 66 -10.73 -16.54 2.87
N ILE A 67 -11.29 -17.45 2.08
CA ILE A 67 -10.51 -18.57 1.55
C ILE A 67 -9.89 -18.09 0.23
N ASP A 68 -8.57 -18.08 0.20
CA ASP A 68 -7.79 -17.77 -1.00
C ASP A 68 -7.74 -18.98 -1.94
N CYS A 69 -6.74 -19.09 -2.82
CA CYS A 69 -6.58 -20.24 -3.70
C CYS A 69 -6.65 -21.62 -2.98
N GLY A 70 -6.96 -22.67 -3.75
CA GLY A 70 -7.07 -24.05 -3.24
C GLY A 70 -8.46 -24.48 -2.80
N TRP A 71 -9.48 -23.61 -2.87
CA TRP A 71 -10.88 -23.99 -2.64
C TRP A 71 -11.52 -24.70 -3.84
N ALA A 72 -11.06 -24.37 -5.05
CA ALA A 72 -11.66 -24.82 -6.30
C ALA A 72 -11.07 -26.16 -6.76
N SER A 73 -11.91 -26.93 -7.46
CA SER A 73 -11.57 -28.24 -8.02
C SER A 73 -10.36 -28.15 -8.95
N ARG A 74 -9.48 -29.16 -8.85
CA ARG A 74 -8.29 -29.31 -9.68
C ARG A 74 -8.51 -30.22 -10.91
N ASP A 75 -9.74 -30.67 -11.16
CA ASP A 75 -10.07 -31.57 -12.29
C ASP A 75 -10.15 -30.87 -13.66
N GLY A 76 -9.97 -29.54 -13.69
CA GLY A 76 -10.03 -28.74 -14.91
C GLY A 76 -11.42 -28.67 -15.54
N GLN A 77 -12.48 -29.02 -14.79
CA GLN A 77 -13.86 -29.03 -15.28
C GLN A 77 -14.72 -27.99 -14.56
N ARG A 78 -15.68 -27.43 -15.30
CA ARG A 78 -16.76 -26.62 -14.74
C ARG A 78 -17.94 -27.50 -14.33
N ASN A 79 -18.84 -26.96 -13.53
CA ASN A 79 -20.12 -27.59 -13.30
C ASN A 79 -20.90 -27.66 -14.62
N ALA A 80 -21.27 -28.87 -15.06
CA ALA A 80 -21.89 -29.07 -16.38
C ALA A 80 -23.26 -28.42 -16.53
N THR A 81 -23.96 -28.14 -15.42
CA THR A 81 -25.29 -27.53 -15.43
C THR A 81 -25.22 -26.01 -15.30
N SER A 82 -24.44 -25.48 -14.37
CA SER A 82 -24.37 -24.03 -14.15
C SER A 82 -23.29 -23.32 -14.95
N GLY A 83 -22.28 -24.04 -15.46
CA GLY A 83 -21.09 -23.44 -16.06
C GLY A 83 -20.14 -22.77 -15.05
N ALA A 84 -20.44 -22.83 -13.76
CA ALA A 84 -19.61 -22.23 -12.71
C ALA A 84 -18.40 -23.10 -12.34
N LEU A 85 -17.43 -22.50 -11.67
CA LEU A 85 -16.35 -23.21 -10.97
C LEU A 85 -16.90 -24.28 -10.00
N LYS A 86 -16.15 -25.37 -9.85
CA LYS A 86 -16.45 -26.45 -8.90
C LYS A 86 -15.62 -26.28 -7.62
N VAL A 87 -16.18 -26.68 -6.49
CA VAL A 87 -15.45 -26.80 -5.22
C VAL A 87 -14.64 -28.11 -5.23
N ASP A 88 -13.43 -28.09 -4.65
CA ASP A 88 -12.66 -29.31 -4.41
C ASP A 88 -13.36 -30.16 -3.32
N ALA A 89 -14.01 -31.25 -3.73
CA ALA A 89 -14.73 -32.14 -2.82
C ALA A 89 -13.80 -32.98 -1.91
N THR A 90 -12.50 -33.06 -2.21
CA THR A 90 -11.52 -33.70 -1.33
C THR A 90 -11.19 -32.79 -0.16
N ALA A 91 -10.93 -31.51 -0.44
CA ALA A 91 -10.67 -30.52 0.60
C ALA A 91 -11.94 -30.10 1.37
N PHE A 92 -13.08 -30.06 0.66
CA PHE A 92 -14.38 -29.58 1.16
C PHE A 92 -15.52 -30.55 0.78
N PRO A 93 -15.61 -31.73 1.42
CA PRO A 93 -16.58 -32.78 1.06
C PRO A 93 -18.04 -32.35 1.22
N GLN A 94 -18.32 -31.31 2.01
CA GLN A 94 -19.67 -30.75 2.20
C GLN A 94 -19.87 -29.43 1.43
N GLY A 95 -18.94 -29.08 0.53
CA GLY A 95 -18.88 -27.77 -0.11
C GLY A 95 -18.52 -26.63 0.86
N LEU A 96 -18.62 -25.39 0.38
CA LEU A 96 -18.24 -24.19 1.14
C LEU A 96 -19.39 -23.55 1.92
N LYS A 97 -20.64 -23.87 1.57
CA LYS A 97 -21.83 -23.22 2.18
C LYS A 97 -21.91 -23.44 3.70
N PRO A 98 -21.66 -24.64 4.25
CA PRO A 98 -21.65 -24.83 5.70
C PRO A 98 -20.58 -23.98 6.43
N LEU A 99 -19.40 -23.78 5.81
CA LEU A 99 -18.34 -22.94 6.37
C LEU A 99 -18.72 -21.45 6.33
N SER A 100 -19.35 -21.02 5.23
CA SER A 100 -19.93 -19.67 5.13
C SER A 100 -20.97 -19.43 6.23
N ASP A 101 -21.89 -20.37 6.42
CA ASP A 101 -22.92 -20.26 7.45
C ASP A 101 -22.32 -20.26 8.86
N LEU A 102 -21.29 -21.08 9.11
CA LEU A 102 -20.55 -21.08 10.37
C LEU A 102 -19.87 -19.71 10.62
N ALA A 103 -19.12 -19.18 9.64
CA ALA A 103 -18.47 -17.88 9.77
C ALA A 103 -19.49 -16.77 10.07
N ARG A 104 -20.62 -16.76 9.34
CA ARG A 104 -21.72 -15.80 9.55
C ARG A 104 -22.37 -15.93 10.92
N SER A 105 -22.55 -17.16 11.42
CA SER A 105 -23.06 -17.39 12.78
C SER A 105 -22.16 -16.81 13.88
N LYS A 106 -20.87 -16.63 13.57
CA LYS A 106 -19.87 -16.01 14.44
C LYS A 106 -19.72 -14.50 14.19
N GLY A 107 -20.57 -13.89 13.37
CA GLY A 107 -20.55 -12.45 13.09
C GLY A 107 -19.56 -12.01 12.01
N MET A 108 -19.00 -12.96 11.25
CA MET A 108 -18.13 -12.67 10.11
C MET A 108 -18.92 -12.56 8.79
N LYS A 109 -18.27 -11.97 7.79
CA LYS A 109 -18.71 -11.80 6.41
C LYS A 109 -17.89 -12.73 5.54
N TRP A 110 -18.55 -13.58 4.77
CA TRP A 110 -17.89 -14.54 3.89
C TRP A 110 -17.38 -13.86 2.62
N THR A 111 -16.20 -14.23 2.17
CA THR A 111 -15.53 -13.65 1.00
C THR A 111 -14.85 -14.74 0.17
N MET A 112 -14.66 -14.49 -1.13
CA MET A 112 -14.13 -15.49 -2.06
C MET A 112 -12.89 -15.00 -2.80
N TYR A 113 -12.25 -15.92 -3.51
CA TYR A 113 -11.12 -15.69 -4.40
C TYR A 113 -11.40 -16.26 -5.81
N SER A 114 -11.04 -15.52 -6.84
CA SER A 114 -10.94 -16.01 -8.22
C SER A 114 -9.94 -15.19 -9.03
N ASP A 115 -9.85 -15.43 -10.34
CA ASP A 115 -8.85 -14.85 -11.23
C ASP A 115 -9.45 -14.31 -12.54
N ALA A 116 -8.92 -13.18 -13.00
CA ALA A 116 -9.23 -12.52 -14.26
C ALA A 116 -8.56 -13.16 -15.50
N GLY A 117 -7.87 -14.28 -15.33
CA GLY A 117 -7.41 -15.15 -16.41
C GLY A 117 -8.15 -16.49 -16.50
N VAL A 118 -7.66 -17.36 -17.40
CA VAL A 118 -8.30 -18.66 -17.66
C VAL A 118 -7.99 -19.72 -16.59
N ARG A 119 -6.99 -19.46 -15.74
CA ARG A 119 -6.57 -20.30 -14.62
C ARG A 119 -6.31 -19.41 -13.40
N MET A 120 -6.61 -19.90 -12.21
CA MET A 120 -6.25 -19.21 -10.96
C MET A 120 -4.74 -19.30 -10.69
N CYS A 121 -4.19 -18.33 -9.96
CA CYS A 121 -2.86 -18.48 -9.37
C CYS A 121 -2.80 -19.74 -8.48
N ASP A 122 -1.72 -20.50 -8.61
CA ASP A 122 -1.45 -21.71 -7.83
C ASP A 122 0.08 -21.95 -7.81
N PRO A 123 0.66 -22.53 -6.73
CA PRO A 123 2.06 -22.93 -6.68
C PRO A 123 2.45 -23.90 -7.81
N GLN A 124 1.50 -24.70 -8.31
CA GLN A 124 1.71 -25.55 -9.47
C GLN A 124 1.68 -24.73 -10.77
N VAL A 125 2.70 -24.88 -11.62
CA VAL A 125 2.81 -24.20 -12.91
C VAL A 125 2.89 -25.22 -14.06
N PRO A 126 1.95 -25.21 -15.03
CA PRO A 126 0.73 -24.41 -15.07
C PRO A 126 -0.30 -24.84 -14.02
N SER A 127 -1.09 -23.89 -13.51
CA SER A 127 -2.13 -24.13 -12.49
C SER A 127 -3.22 -25.03 -13.03
N PRO A 128 -3.60 -26.15 -12.38
CA PRO A 128 -4.68 -27.01 -12.86
C PRO A 128 -6.08 -26.41 -12.60
N VAL A 129 -6.16 -25.31 -11.86
CA VAL A 129 -7.40 -24.71 -11.37
C VAL A 129 -7.89 -23.67 -12.37
N LEU A 130 -9.15 -23.77 -12.80
CA LEU A 130 -9.76 -22.81 -13.73
C LEU A 130 -9.95 -21.44 -13.06
N GLY A 131 -9.75 -20.37 -13.83
CA GLY A 131 -10.07 -18.99 -13.47
C GLY A 131 -11.44 -18.58 -14.01
N SER A 132 -11.85 -17.32 -13.82
CA SER A 132 -13.21 -16.87 -14.20
C SER A 132 -13.31 -16.23 -15.57
N LEU A 133 -12.20 -16.04 -16.29
CA LEU A 133 -12.25 -15.34 -17.59
C LEU A 133 -13.21 -16.02 -18.57
N GLY A 134 -14.20 -15.27 -19.06
CA GLY A 134 -15.25 -15.73 -19.97
C GLY A 134 -16.42 -16.48 -19.31
N HIS A 135 -16.41 -16.63 -17.98
CA HIS A 135 -17.44 -17.32 -17.19
C HIS A 135 -17.86 -16.52 -15.96
N GLU A 136 -17.57 -15.22 -15.93
CA GLU A 136 -17.71 -14.34 -14.78
C GLU A 136 -19.16 -14.30 -14.26
N ALA A 137 -20.16 -14.35 -15.15
CA ALA A 137 -21.57 -14.35 -14.77
C ALA A 137 -21.96 -15.61 -13.97
N ALA A 138 -21.57 -16.78 -14.45
CA ALA A 138 -21.86 -18.06 -13.79
C ALA A 138 -21.11 -18.17 -12.45
N ASP A 139 -19.87 -17.71 -12.41
CA ASP A 139 -19.07 -17.71 -11.18
C ASP A 139 -19.62 -16.71 -10.15
N ALA A 140 -20.08 -15.53 -10.56
CA ALA A 140 -20.75 -14.57 -9.67
C ALA A 140 -22.06 -15.12 -9.09
N ASP A 141 -22.89 -15.79 -9.90
CA ASP A 141 -24.10 -16.47 -9.41
C ASP A 141 -23.75 -17.54 -8.38
N PHE A 142 -22.69 -18.34 -8.62
CA PHE A 142 -22.19 -19.30 -7.64
C PHE A 142 -21.70 -18.64 -6.35
N PHE A 143 -20.88 -17.58 -6.42
CA PHE A 143 -20.41 -16.86 -5.24
C PHE A 143 -21.56 -16.29 -4.41
N LYS A 144 -22.65 -15.85 -5.06
CA LYS A 144 -23.85 -15.39 -4.36
C LYS A 144 -24.48 -16.49 -3.51
N THR A 145 -24.51 -17.73 -3.99
CA THR A 145 -25.04 -18.87 -3.21
C THR A 145 -24.27 -19.12 -1.92
N LEU A 146 -23.00 -18.69 -1.85
CA LEU A 146 -22.13 -18.79 -0.69
C LEU A 146 -22.23 -17.61 0.28
N ASN A 147 -23.20 -16.70 0.11
CA ASN A 147 -23.33 -15.47 0.89
C ASN A 147 -22.10 -14.54 0.80
N THR A 148 -21.40 -14.54 -0.33
CA THR A 148 -20.20 -13.73 -0.55
C THR A 148 -20.52 -12.24 -0.46
N GLU A 149 -19.66 -11.47 0.21
CA GLU A 149 -19.78 -10.00 0.31
C GLU A 149 -18.61 -9.25 -0.33
N TYR A 150 -17.48 -9.93 -0.58
CA TYR A 150 -16.27 -9.37 -1.15
C TYR A 150 -15.51 -10.45 -1.94
N LEU A 151 -14.98 -10.09 -3.11
CA LEU A 151 -14.15 -10.97 -3.94
C LEU A 151 -12.73 -10.42 -4.03
N LYS A 152 -11.70 -11.24 -3.77
CA LYS A 152 -10.34 -11.00 -4.28
C LYS A 152 -10.28 -11.55 -5.70
N TYR A 153 -9.98 -10.69 -6.66
CA TYR A 153 -9.93 -11.04 -8.07
C TYR A 153 -8.52 -10.82 -8.63
N ASP A 154 -7.83 -11.92 -8.89
CA ASP A 154 -6.42 -11.99 -9.25
C ASP A 154 -6.18 -11.87 -10.77
N ASN A 155 -4.93 -12.02 -11.23
CA ASN A 155 -4.58 -11.78 -12.64
C ASN A 155 -3.64 -12.83 -13.27
N CYS A 156 -3.55 -14.05 -12.75
CA CYS A 156 -2.73 -15.09 -13.39
C CYS A 156 -3.35 -15.57 -14.71
N TYR A 157 -2.52 -16.06 -15.63
CA TYR A 157 -2.98 -16.72 -16.88
C TYR A 157 -3.95 -15.86 -17.72
N ALA A 158 -3.74 -14.55 -17.73
CA ALA A 158 -4.53 -13.61 -18.52
C ALA A 158 -4.40 -13.84 -20.04
N ASP A 159 -3.28 -14.40 -20.50
CA ASP A 159 -2.99 -14.63 -21.93
C ASP A 159 -3.25 -16.06 -22.40
N GLY A 160 -3.62 -16.96 -21.49
CA GLY A 160 -3.83 -18.37 -21.79
C GLY A 160 -3.31 -19.32 -20.71
N PRO A 161 -3.48 -20.64 -20.91
CA PRO A 161 -3.29 -21.64 -19.86
C PRO A 161 -1.84 -22.11 -19.65
N ASN A 162 -0.89 -21.65 -20.46
CA ASN A 162 0.47 -22.18 -20.45
C ASN A 162 1.29 -21.65 -19.28
N GLY A 163 2.29 -22.43 -18.82
CA GLY A 163 3.11 -22.06 -17.67
C GLY A 163 3.89 -20.75 -17.85
N SER A 164 4.29 -20.41 -19.08
CA SER A 164 4.95 -19.14 -19.42
C SER A 164 4.04 -17.91 -19.28
N GLN A 165 2.73 -18.11 -19.09
CA GLN A 165 1.71 -17.07 -18.97
C GLN A 165 1.25 -16.90 -17.52
N ASN A 166 1.93 -17.56 -16.57
CA ASN A 166 1.65 -17.42 -15.15
C ASN A 166 2.05 -16.02 -14.65
N ALA A 167 1.18 -15.41 -13.85
CA ALA A 167 1.41 -14.13 -13.16
C ALA A 167 2.14 -13.03 -13.98
N PRO A 168 1.63 -12.63 -15.16
CA PRO A 168 2.30 -11.64 -15.99
C PRO A 168 2.38 -10.28 -15.29
N LYS A 169 3.59 -9.75 -15.10
CA LYS A 169 3.87 -8.49 -14.38
C LYS A 169 4.17 -7.29 -15.30
N ASP A 170 3.76 -7.38 -16.55
CA ASP A 170 3.93 -6.32 -17.53
C ASP A 170 2.71 -5.41 -17.60
N PRO A 171 2.86 -4.11 -17.92
CA PRO A 171 1.73 -3.22 -18.16
C PRO A 171 0.78 -3.76 -19.24
N ARG A 172 -0.54 -3.70 -18.99
CA ARG A 172 -1.55 -4.30 -19.89
C ARG A 172 -2.61 -3.31 -20.35
N THR A 173 -3.11 -3.51 -21.57
CA THR A 173 -4.18 -2.70 -22.18
C THR A 173 -5.59 -3.26 -21.92
N ASP A 174 -5.68 -4.44 -21.32
CA ASP A 174 -6.93 -5.20 -21.16
C ASP A 174 -7.48 -5.22 -19.72
N PHE A 175 -6.76 -4.66 -18.74
CA PHE A 175 -7.18 -4.67 -17.32
C PHE A 175 -8.57 -4.08 -17.13
N VAL A 176 -8.80 -2.86 -17.63
CA VAL A 176 -10.09 -2.17 -17.46
C VAL A 176 -11.22 -3.05 -17.99
N THR A 177 -11.06 -3.66 -19.17
CA THR A 177 -12.08 -4.54 -19.75
C THR A 177 -12.32 -5.78 -18.90
N ARG A 178 -11.29 -6.58 -18.59
CA ARG A 178 -11.44 -7.86 -17.87
C ARG A 178 -12.00 -7.67 -16.45
N PHE A 179 -11.43 -6.74 -15.69
CA PHE A 179 -11.87 -6.47 -14.31
C PHE A 179 -13.28 -5.88 -14.26
N THR A 180 -13.68 -5.04 -15.24
CA THR A 180 -15.03 -4.47 -15.30
C THR A 180 -16.11 -5.54 -15.52
N VAL A 181 -15.81 -6.61 -16.27
CA VAL A 181 -16.79 -7.69 -16.50
C VAL A 181 -17.15 -8.35 -15.18
N MET A 182 -16.17 -8.81 -14.41
CA MET A 182 -16.43 -9.39 -13.09
C MET A 182 -17.11 -8.40 -12.15
N TRP A 183 -16.65 -7.14 -12.11
CA TRP A 183 -17.30 -6.11 -11.28
C TRP A 183 -18.79 -5.97 -11.56
N LYS A 184 -19.19 -5.90 -12.83
CA LYS A 184 -20.60 -5.81 -13.24
C LYS A 184 -21.40 -7.03 -12.82
N GLU A 185 -20.84 -8.23 -12.98
CA GLU A 185 -21.51 -9.47 -12.59
C GLU A 185 -21.67 -9.59 -11.07
N LEU A 186 -20.66 -9.16 -10.28
CA LEU A 186 -20.79 -9.04 -8.83
C LEU A 186 -21.89 -8.06 -8.43
N GLN A 187 -21.96 -6.88 -9.06
CA GLN A 187 -23.03 -5.92 -8.80
C GLN A 187 -24.41 -6.50 -9.19
N ARG A 188 -24.52 -7.22 -10.31
CA ARG A 188 -25.76 -7.87 -10.76
C ARG A 188 -26.33 -8.81 -9.70
N VAL A 189 -25.47 -9.59 -9.05
CA VAL A 189 -25.89 -10.53 -7.99
C VAL A 189 -25.91 -9.91 -6.59
N GLY A 190 -25.56 -8.62 -6.47
CA GLY A 190 -25.54 -7.87 -5.22
C GLY A 190 -24.40 -8.27 -4.28
N ILE A 191 -23.22 -8.55 -4.82
CA ILE A 191 -21.95 -8.64 -4.07
C ILE A 191 -21.29 -7.25 -4.13
N PRO A 192 -21.22 -6.51 -3.01
CA PRO A 192 -20.90 -5.08 -3.05
C PRO A 192 -19.41 -4.75 -3.20
N GLY A 193 -18.51 -5.73 -3.05
CA GLY A 193 -17.09 -5.46 -2.92
C GLY A 193 -16.19 -6.30 -3.82
N MET A 194 -15.11 -5.69 -4.31
CA MET A 194 -14.06 -6.39 -5.02
C MET A 194 -12.70 -5.76 -4.77
N LEU A 195 -11.69 -6.59 -4.49
CA LEU A 195 -10.27 -6.26 -4.55
C LEU A 195 -9.74 -6.66 -5.91
N ILE A 196 -9.18 -5.69 -6.63
CA ILE A 196 -8.36 -5.98 -7.81
C ILE A 196 -6.95 -6.35 -7.35
N CYS A 197 -6.58 -7.62 -7.50
CA CYS A 197 -5.28 -8.17 -7.17
C CYS A 197 -4.44 -8.32 -8.43
N GLN A 198 -3.68 -7.28 -8.74
CA GLN A 198 -2.90 -7.16 -9.97
C GLN A 198 -1.44 -6.74 -9.70
N TRP A 199 -1.07 -6.75 -8.41
CA TRP A 199 0.32 -6.66 -7.94
C TRP A 199 1.00 -5.31 -8.17
N GLY A 200 0.24 -4.21 -8.21
CA GLY A 200 0.79 -2.87 -8.46
C GLY A 200 1.10 -2.56 -9.91
N THR A 201 0.85 -3.49 -10.85
CA THR A 201 1.04 -3.32 -12.29
C THR A 201 0.19 -2.16 -12.85
N PRO A 202 0.72 -1.33 -13.77
CA PRO A 202 -0.03 -0.22 -14.33
C PRO A 202 -0.85 -0.66 -15.54
N TYR A 203 -1.98 0.01 -15.74
CA TYR A 203 -2.73 -0.06 -16.98
C TYR A 203 -2.01 0.72 -18.07
N SER A 204 -1.85 0.10 -19.24
CA SER A 204 -1.26 0.73 -20.43
C SER A 204 -2.36 1.38 -21.26
N ALA A 205 -2.53 2.70 -21.12
CA ALA A 205 -3.43 3.49 -21.95
C ALA A 205 -2.68 4.12 -23.13
N SER A 206 -3.41 4.58 -24.15
CA SER A 206 -2.82 5.37 -25.25
C SER A 206 -2.15 6.67 -24.78
N SER A 207 -2.56 7.20 -23.63
CA SER A 207 -1.96 8.36 -22.97
C SER A 207 -0.75 8.04 -22.08
N GLY A 208 -0.33 6.77 -22.01
CA GLY A 208 0.73 6.28 -21.15
C GLY A 208 0.23 5.39 -19.99
N LEU A 209 1.15 5.07 -19.08
CA LEU A 209 0.87 4.20 -17.94
C LEU A 209 0.01 4.90 -16.90
N GLN A 210 -0.99 4.18 -16.39
CA GLN A 210 -1.83 4.60 -15.28
C GLN A 210 -1.63 3.64 -14.11
N GLY A 211 -1.33 4.16 -12.92
CA GLY A 211 -1.22 3.34 -11.71
C GLY A 211 -2.57 2.78 -11.26
N PRO A 212 -2.58 1.73 -10.41
CA PRO A 212 -3.81 1.10 -9.95
C PRO A 212 -4.75 2.04 -9.21
N ALA A 213 -4.23 3.02 -8.47
CA ALA A 213 -5.07 4.02 -7.82
C ALA A 213 -5.95 4.80 -8.81
N GLN A 214 -5.47 5.01 -10.04
CA GLN A 214 -6.16 5.73 -11.09
C GLN A 214 -7.16 4.85 -11.83
N TRP A 215 -6.71 3.72 -12.39
CA TRP A 215 -7.51 2.96 -13.35
C TRP A 215 -8.55 2.04 -12.71
N THR A 216 -8.37 1.66 -11.45
CA THR A 216 -9.32 0.77 -10.72
C THR A 216 -10.55 1.52 -10.19
N LYS A 217 -10.48 2.86 -10.14
CA LYS A 217 -11.55 3.68 -9.58
C LYS A 217 -12.88 3.45 -10.31
N GLY A 218 -13.89 3.05 -9.56
CA GLY A 218 -15.25 2.80 -10.08
C GLY A 218 -15.49 1.39 -10.64
N ILE A 219 -14.45 0.56 -10.71
CA ILE A 219 -14.55 -0.85 -11.13
C ILE A 219 -14.10 -1.83 -10.03
N SER A 220 -13.82 -1.33 -8.84
CA SER A 220 -13.58 -2.09 -7.61
C SER A 220 -13.76 -1.18 -6.40
N THR A 221 -13.64 -1.75 -5.20
CA THR A 221 -13.66 -0.99 -3.93
C THR A 221 -12.27 -0.83 -3.33
N SER A 222 -11.32 -1.65 -3.79
CA SER A 222 -9.93 -1.66 -3.38
C SER A 222 -9.03 -2.20 -4.49
N PHE A 223 -7.73 -1.95 -4.36
CA PHE A 223 -6.72 -2.41 -5.31
C PHE A 223 -5.42 -2.77 -4.60
N ARG A 224 -4.77 -3.86 -5.02
CA ARG A 224 -3.42 -4.22 -4.59
C ARG A 224 -2.42 -3.19 -5.09
N LEU A 225 -1.65 -2.62 -4.17
CA LEU A 225 -0.73 -1.52 -4.46
C LEU A 225 0.67 -2.00 -4.91
N SER A 226 1.06 -3.22 -4.54
CA SER A 226 2.36 -3.85 -4.82
C SER A 226 2.23 -5.34 -5.12
N ASP A 227 3.33 -5.94 -5.57
CA ASP A 227 3.55 -7.38 -5.54
C ASP A 227 3.48 -7.95 -4.12
N ASP A 228 3.26 -9.26 -4.05
CA ASP A 228 2.92 -9.99 -2.82
C ASP A 228 3.90 -9.72 -1.69
N ILE A 229 3.38 -9.56 -0.48
CA ILE A 229 4.21 -9.62 0.72
C ILE A 229 4.75 -11.05 0.85
N ALA A 230 5.99 -11.14 1.30
CA ALA A 230 6.64 -12.39 1.63
C ALA A 230 7.38 -12.22 2.96
N THR A 231 7.97 -13.31 3.44
CA THR A 231 8.69 -13.34 4.72
C THR A 231 9.82 -12.30 4.77
N GLY A 232 9.88 -11.53 5.87
CA GLY A 232 11.01 -10.67 6.22
C GLY A 232 10.82 -9.17 5.99
N TRP A 233 11.57 -8.37 6.76
CA TRP A 233 11.50 -6.91 6.81
C TRP A 233 11.67 -6.22 5.45
N GLY A 234 12.49 -6.76 4.56
CA GLY A 234 12.69 -6.19 3.22
C GLY A 234 11.39 -6.06 2.41
N ASN A 235 10.43 -6.98 2.60
CA ASN A 235 9.13 -6.89 1.96
C ASN A 235 8.26 -5.78 2.56
N VAL A 236 8.30 -5.59 3.88
CA VAL A 236 7.64 -4.47 4.54
C VAL A 236 8.20 -3.15 3.98
N TYR A 237 9.53 -3.03 3.91
CA TYR A 237 10.22 -1.85 3.39
C TYR A 237 9.85 -1.54 1.92
N ARG A 238 9.88 -2.56 1.06
CA ARG A 238 9.47 -2.44 -0.35
C ARG A 238 8.03 -1.94 -0.50
N ILE A 239 7.08 -2.52 0.22
CA ILE A 239 5.65 -2.22 0.08
C ILE A 239 5.33 -0.81 0.58
N TYR A 240 5.89 -0.38 1.72
CA TYR A 240 5.62 0.98 2.16
C TYR A 240 6.32 2.03 1.27
N ASN A 241 7.48 1.73 0.67
CA ASN A 241 8.08 2.57 -0.38
C ASN A 241 7.18 2.66 -1.61
N GLN A 242 6.54 1.56 -2.03
CA GLN A 242 5.53 1.57 -3.08
C GLN A 242 4.36 2.51 -2.71
N ALA A 243 3.91 2.49 -1.46
CA ALA A 243 2.79 3.30 -1.00
C ALA A 243 3.06 4.81 -1.08
N VAL A 244 4.32 5.27 -1.04
CA VAL A 244 4.70 6.71 -1.03
C VAL A 244 4.00 7.51 -2.14
N HIS A 245 4.16 7.10 -3.41
CA HIS A 245 3.56 7.83 -4.54
C HIS A 245 2.03 7.66 -4.60
N ILE A 246 1.53 6.50 -4.19
CA ILE A 246 0.09 6.18 -4.21
C ILE A 246 -0.65 7.07 -3.22
N VAL A 247 -0.15 7.19 -1.99
CA VAL A 247 -0.73 8.08 -0.98
C VAL A 247 -0.60 9.54 -1.41
N LYS A 248 0.53 9.92 -2.01
CA LYS A 248 0.75 11.28 -2.48
C LYS A 248 -0.25 11.72 -3.56
N SER A 249 -0.73 10.79 -4.39
CA SER A 249 -1.74 11.09 -5.41
C SER A 249 -3.04 11.68 -4.84
N GLY A 250 -3.34 11.40 -3.57
CA GLY A 250 -4.59 11.84 -2.93
C GLY A 250 -5.85 11.10 -3.42
N ILE A 251 -5.68 10.01 -4.16
CA ILE A 251 -6.79 9.26 -4.79
C ILE A 251 -7.37 8.18 -3.85
N VAL A 252 -6.61 7.75 -2.85
CA VAL A 252 -7.06 6.79 -1.83
C VAL A 252 -8.16 7.42 -0.98
N GLY A 253 -9.25 6.69 -0.78
CA GLY A 253 -10.39 7.12 0.03
C GLY A 253 -11.48 6.06 0.12
N PRO A 254 -12.64 6.38 0.73
CA PRO A 254 -13.77 5.46 0.82
C PRO A 254 -14.16 4.90 -0.56
N GLY A 255 -14.26 3.57 -0.67
CA GLY A 255 -14.58 2.88 -1.93
C GLY A 255 -13.44 2.86 -2.97
N ASN A 256 -12.23 3.32 -2.63
CA ASN A 256 -11.03 3.19 -3.47
C ASN A 256 -9.79 3.05 -2.58
N ILE A 257 -9.73 1.94 -1.84
CA ILE A 257 -8.73 1.72 -0.79
C ILE A 257 -7.52 0.98 -1.34
N ALA A 258 -6.33 1.53 -1.10
CA ALA A 258 -5.08 0.86 -1.43
C ALA A 258 -4.85 -0.31 -0.46
N ASP A 259 -4.57 -1.49 -1.00
CA ASP A 259 -4.28 -2.70 -0.26
C ASP A 259 -2.78 -3.03 -0.33
N ALA A 260 -2.10 -2.90 0.81
CA ALA A 260 -0.70 -3.22 1.03
C ALA A 260 -0.43 -4.72 1.22
N ASP A 261 -1.42 -5.57 0.93
CA ASP A 261 -1.38 -7.02 1.06
C ASP A 261 -1.50 -7.52 2.51
N LEU A 262 -1.51 -8.85 2.66
CA LEU A 262 -1.79 -9.57 3.90
C LEU A 262 -0.82 -9.23 5.06
N LEU A 263 -1.26 -9.46 6.30
CA LEU A 263 -0.44 -9.28 7.49
C LEU A 263 0.43 -10.51 7.76
N GLU A 264 1.72 -10.27 7.98
CA GLU A 264 2.72 -11.28 8.37
C GLU A 264 2.94 -11.35 9.90
N VAL A 265 2.14 -10.63 10.69
CA VAL A 265 2.22 -10.69 12.15
C VAL A 265 1.87 -12.12 12.62
N GLY A 266 2.78 -12.73 13.39
CA GLY A 266 2.68 -14.12 13.85
C GLY A 266 3.42 -15.14 12.98
N ASN A 267 3.80 -14.77 11.74
CA ASN A 267 4.63 -15.61 10.89
C ASN A 267 6.12 -15.45 11.24
N THR A 268 6.95 -16.36 10.73
CA THR A 268 8.40 -16.32 10.97
C THR A 268 9.10 -15.28 10.08
N GLY A 269 10.34 -14.94 10.42
CA GLY A 269 11.22 -14.11 9.59
C GLY A 269 11.22 -12.61 9.88
N MET A 270 10.45 -12.16 10.85
CA MET A 270 10.55 -10.81 11.43
C MET A 270 10.62 -10.88 12.96
N THR A 271 11.37 -9.95 13.55
CA THR A 271 11.35 -9.73 15.01
C THR A 271 9.98 -9.22 15.47
N PHE A 272 9.74 -9.22 16.78
CA PHE A 272 8.50 -8.65 17.33
C PHE A 272 8.33 -7.17 16.94
N ASP A 273 9.39 -6.37 17.06
CA ASP A 273 9.35 -4.94 16.77
C ASP A 273 9.14 -4.66 15.27
N GLU A 274 9.71 -5.47 14.38
CA GLU A 274 9.43 -5.40 12.94
C GLU A 274 7.96 -5.73 12.63
N GLN A 275 7.39 -6.76 13.27
CA GLN A 275 5.98 -7.12 13.12
C GLN A 275 5.05 -6.01 13.66
N ALA A 276 5.40 -5.40 14.79
CA ALA A 276 4.67 -4.27 15.36
C ALA A 276 4.72 -3.05 14.41
N THR A 277 5.90 -2.70 13.91
CA THR A 277 6.07 -1.61 12.93
C THR A 277 5.32 -1.90 11.61
N HIS A 278 5.33 -3.14 11.13
CA HIS A 278 4.53 -3.58 9.98
C HIS A 278 3.03 -3.34 10.22
N PHE A 279 2.49 -3.78 11.36
CA PHE A 279 1.09 -3.56 11.70
C PHE A 279 0.73 -2.06 11.79
N ALA A 280 1.56 -1.25 12.46
CA ALA A 280 1.33 0.19 12.55
C ALA A 280 1.38 0.88 11.18
N SER A 281 2.32 0.49 10.32
CA SER A 281 2.43 1.00 8.96
C SER A 281 1.18 0.67 8.14
N TRP A 282 0.70 -0.58 8.16
CA TRP A 282 -0.51 -1.00 7.44
C TRP A 282 -1.75 -0.29 7.97
N ALA A 283 -1.87 -0.19 9.30
CA ALA A 283 -2.97 0.50 9.95
C ALA A 283 -3.04 1.97 9.52
N MET A 284 -1.92 2.70 9.60
CA MET A 284 -1.88 4.13 9.30
C MET A 284 -1.83 4.46 7.81
N LEU A 285 -1.38 3.53 6.96
CA LEU A 285 -1.54 3.60 5.51
C LEU A 285 -2.98 3.31 5.05
N LYS A 286 -3.89 3.00 5.98
CA LYS A 286 -5.28 2.62 5.71
C LYS A 286 -5.39 1.40 4.80
N SER A 287 -4.44 0.47 4.89
CA SER A 287 -4.52 -0.82 4.20
C SER A 287 -5.62 -1.68 4.78
N ALA A 288 -6.04 -2.70 4.04
CA ALA A 288 -6.72 -3.83 4.62
C ALA A 288 -5.86 -4.45 5.75
N LEU A 289 -6.50 -4.86 6.84
CA LEU A 289 -5.86 -5.58 7.94
C LEU A 289 -6.34 -7.04 7.89
N MET A 290 -5.77 -7.81 6.95
CA MET A 290 -6.11 -9.21 6.74
C MET A 290 -5.06 -10.10 7.41
N ILE A 291 -5.41 -10.74 8.53
CA ILE A 291 -4.56 -11.71 9.22
C ILE A 291 -4.36 -12.91 8.29
N SER A 292 -3.11 -13.35 8.12
CA SER A 292 -2.80 -14.53 7.29
C SER A 292 -1.84 -15.50 7.98
N THR A 293 -2.08 -15.72 9.27
CA THR A 293 -1.31 -16.62 10.15
C THR A 293 -2.23 -17.61 10.85
N ASN A 294 -1.63 -18.63 11.49
CA ASN A 294 -2.36 -19.60 12.29
C ASN A 294 -2.89 -18.97 13.60
N VAL A 295 -4.14 -18.51 13.55
CA VAL A 295 -4.80 -17.81 14.67
C VAL A 295 -4.86 -18.66 15.94
N ALA A 296 -4.93 -19.99 15.84
CA ALA A 296 -4.93 -20.86 17.02
C ALA A 296 -3.56 -20.86 17.74
N ALA A 297 -2.47 -20.64 17.01
CA ALA A 297 -1.09 -20.73 17.51
C ALA A 297 -0.44 -19.35 17.78
N LEU A 298 -1.14 -18.25 17.53
CA LEU A 298 -0.63 -16.90 17.81
C LEU A 298 -0.22 -16.76 19.28
N SER A 299 0.94 -16.14 19.52
CA SER A 299 1.36 -15.73 20.87
C SER A 299 0.51 -14.56 21.37
N ASP A 300 0.44 -14.38 22.68
CA ASP A 300 -0.31 -13.27 23.29
C ASP A 300 0.23 -11.90 22.85
N GLN A 301 1.54 -11.79 22.63
CA GLN A 301 2.16 -10.58 22.11
C GLN A 301 1.70 -10.24 20.69
N ALA A 302 1.62 -11.24 19.80
CA ALA A 302 1.13 -11.04 18.44
C ALA A 302 -0.38 -10.73 18.42
N VAL A 303 -1.16 -11.37 19.29
CA VAL A 303 -2.58 -11.01 19.50
C VAL A 303 -2.71 -9.56 19.97
N ALA A 304 -1.88 -9.11 20.91
CA ALA A 304 -1.93 -7.75 21.42
C ALA A 304 -1.60 -6.71 20.33
N VAL A 305 -0.65 -7.01 19.43
CA VAL A 305 -0.36 -6.16 18.25
C VAL A 305 -1.59 -6.10 17.34
N LEU A 306 -2.10 -7.26 16.91
CA LEU A 306 -3.24 -7.33 15.99
C LEU A 306 -4.52 -6.73 16.59
N GLN A 307 -4.72 -6.79 17.90
CA GLN A 307 -5.90 -6.23 18.58
C GLN A 307 -5.66 -4.83 19.17
N ASN A 308 -4.58 -4.15 18.78
CA ASN A 308 -4.30 -2.80 19.26
C ASN A 308 -5.42 -1.84 18.83
N LYS A 309 -6.29 -1.49 19.79
CA LYS A 309 -7.51 -0.70 19.55
C LYS A 309 -7.21 0.71 19.04
N ASP A 310 -6.08 1.29 19.43
CA ASP A 310 -5.70 2.63 19.01
C ASP A 310 -5.25 2.65 17.55
N LEU A 311 -4.41 1.70 17.14
CA LEU A 311 -4.01 1.56 15.73
C LEU A 311 -5.19 1.16 14.84
N ILE A 312 -6.05 0.26 15.31
CA ILE A 312 -7.30 -0.07 14.61
C ILE A 312 -8.18 1.17 14.44
N ALA A 313 -8.31 2.00 15.47
CA ALA A 313 -9.08 3.24 15.37
C ALA A 313 -8.47 4.22 14.34
N ILE A 314 -7.14 4.27 14.21
CA ILE A 314 -6.51 5.00 13.11
C ILE A 314 -6.87 4.36 11.76
N ASN A 315 -6.75 3.05 11.61
CA ASN A 315 -7.09 2.37 10.35
C ASN A 315 -8.56 2.59 9.93
N GLN A 316 -9.47 2.55 10.90
CA GLN A 316 -10.92 2.66 10.71
C GLN A 316 -11.45 4.11 10.78
N ASP A 317 -10.57 5.11 10.85
CA ASP A 317 -10.99 6.52 10.77
C ASP A 317 -11.66 6.83 9.41
N SER A 318 -12.81 7.49 9.47
CA SER A 318 -13.73 7.66 8.34
C SER A 318 -13.23 8.57 7.23
N ALA A 319 -12.13 9.30 7.44
CA ALA A 319 -11.53 10.08 6.36
C ALA A 319 -10.83 9.18 5.32
N VAL A 320 -10.39 7.98 5.73
CA VAL A 320 -9.61 7.03 4.90
C VAL A 320 -8.44 7.75 4.21
N LYS A 321 -7.77 8.64 4.95
CA LYS A 321 -6.58 9.38 4.49
C LYS A 321 -5.32 8.71 5.04
N PRO A 322 -4.50 8.05 4.20
CA PRO A 322 -3.25 7.47 4.66
C PRO A 322 -2.25 8.54 5.11
N ILE A 323 -1.39 8.18 6.07
CA ILE A 323 -0.25 9.02 6.43
C ILE A 323 0.71 9.20 5.25
N LYS A 324 1.34 10.36 5.14
CA LYS A 324 2.30 10.73 4.10
C LYS A 324 3.71 10.79 4.68
N LEU A 325 4.70 10.39 3.89
CA LEU A 325 6.11 10.57 4.23
C LEU A 325 6.40 12.08 4.28
N VAL A 326 6.78 12.57 5.45
CA VAL A 326 7.14 13.97 5.71
C VAL A 326 8.61 14.19 5.40
N GLN A 327 9.49 13.33 5.92
CA GLN A 327 10.92 13.42 5.73
C GLN A 327 11.57 12.03 5.89
N ARG A 328 12.58 11.76 5.05
CA ARG A 328 13.45 10.57 5.16
C ARG A 328 14.86 10.96 5.57
N TRP A 329 15.36 10.32 6.63
CA TRP A 329 16.78 10.25 6.95
C TRP A 329 17.26 8.87 6.53
N THR A 330 17.83 8.77 5.33
CA THR A 330 18.19 7.48 4.68
C THR A 330 19.05 6.62 5.62
N GLY A 331 18.64 5.37 5.84
CA GLY A 331 19.32 4.43 6.74
C GLY A 331 19.26 4.80 8.24
N ASN A 332 18.42 5.76 8.63
CA ASN A 332 18.28 6.22 10.00
C ASN A 332 16.83 6.14 10.47
N ARG A 333 15.92 6.94 9.90
CA ARG A 333 14.50 6.93 10.25
C ARG A 333 13.65 7.59 9.17
N ASP A 334 12.38 7.24 9.15
CA ASP A 334 11.34 7.97 8.40
C ASP A 334 10.35 8.63 9.36
N LEU A 335 9.91 9.85 9.04
CA LEU A 335 8.80 10.54 9.70
C LEU A 335 7.60 10.59 8.75
N TRP A 336 6.46 10.09 9.22
CA TRP A 336 5.20 10.10 8.51
C TRP A 336 4.11 10.79 9.32
N ALA A 337 3.19 11.47 8.66
CA ALA A 337 2.04 12.09 9.31
C ALA A 337 0.82 12.20 8.38
N GLY A 338 -0.38 12.21 8.96
CA GLY A 338 -1.62 12.38 8.21
C GLY A 338 -2.79 12.81 9.10
N ASP A 339 -3.69 13.61 8.55
CA ASP A 339 -4.87 14.12 9.26
C ASP A 339 -5.96 13.04 9.38
N LEU A 340 -6.66 13.04 10.51
CA LEU A 340 -7.84 12.22 10.81
C LEU A 340 -9.12 13.03 10.64
N ALA A 341 -10.27 12.36 10.54
CA ALA A 341 -11.57 13.01 10.28
C ALA A 341 -11.95 14.06 11.33
N ASN A 342 -11.54 13.84 12.59
CA ASN A 342 -11.86 14.71 13.71
C ASN A 342 -10.88 15.88 13.91
N GLY A 343 -9.91 16.07 13.00
CA GLY A 343 -8.89 17.13 13.09
C GLY A 343 -7.63 16.76 13.86
N ASP A 344 -7.55 15.55 14.41
CA ASP A 344 -6.32 15.00 14.97
C ASP A 344 -5.31 14.64 13.87
N VAL A 345 -4.06 14.38 14.25
CA VAL A 345 -2.99 13.94 13.35
C VAL A 345 -2.43 12.61 13.82
N ALA A 346 -2.39 11.60 12.95
CA ALA A 346 -1.62 10.37 13.16
C ALA A 346 -0.17 10.59 12.74
N VAL A 347 0.78 10.12 13.56
CA VAL A 347 2.22 10.24 13.29
C VAL A 347 2.88 8.89 13.48
N LEU A 348 3.75 8.52 12.54
CA LEU A 348 4.57 7.32 12.62
C LEU A 348 6.03 7.69 12.40
N VAL A 349 6.90 7.33 13.33
CA VAL A 349 8.36 7.38 13.15
C VAL A 349 8.88 5.96 13.11
N VAL A 350 9.54 5.58 12.02
CA VAL A 350 10.09 4.23 11.84
C VAL A 350 11.61 4.28 11.95
N ASP A 351 12.22 3.47 12.82
CA ASP A 351 13.67 3.27 12.81
C ASP A 351 14.09 2.46 11.58
N LEU A 352 15.03 2.99 10.81
CA LEU A 352 15.64 2.31 9.67
C LEU A 352 17.12 1.98 9.92
N SER A 353 17.64 2.32 11.11
CA SER A 353 19.04 2.05 11.47
C SER A 353 19.27 0.63 11.98
N ASN A 354 18.20 -0.11 12.28
CA ASN A 354 18.24 -1.46 12.83
C ASN A 354 18.97 -1.51 14.18
N ALA A 355 18.80 -0.47 15.01
CA ALA A 355 19.46 -0.36 16.30
C ALA A 355 18.48 0.09 17.39
N ALA A 356 18.64 -0.44 18.61
CA ALA A 356 17.92 0.08 19.75
C ALA A 356 18.40 1.49 20.11
N ARG A 357 17.48 2.45 20.16
CA ARG A 357 17.81 3.87 20.37
C ARG A 357 16.59 4.70 20.77
N THR A 358 16.85 5.89 21.29
CA THR A 358 15.81 6.91 21.44
C THR A 358 15.50 7.54 20.08
N LEU A 359 14.23 7.48 19.68
CA LEU A 359 13.68 8.34 18.64
C LEU A 359 13.00 9.55 19.26
N THR A 360 13.04 10.68 18.57
CA THR A 360 12.37 11.91 18.98
C THR A 360 11.65 12.50 17.78
N VAL A 361 10.38 12.86 17.96
CA VAL A 361 9.63 13.69 17.03
C VAL A 361 9.52 15.10 17.58
N GLN A 362 9.96 16.09 16.81
CA GLN A 362 9.73 17.49 17.11
C GLN A 362 8.41 17.89 16.44
N LEU A 363 7.43 18.40 17.19
CA LEU A 363 6.14 18.72 16.60
C LEU A 363 6.22 19.92 15.63
N ALA A 364 7.25 20.75 15.79
CA ALA A 364 7.56 21.84 14.88
C ALA A 364 7.85 21.36 13.45
N ASP A 365 8.38 20.13 13.26
CA ASP A 365 8.59 19.52 11.94
C ASP A 365 7.26 19.26 11.21
N LEU A 366 6.16 19.21 11.96
CA LEU A 366 4.78 19.06 11.47
C LEU A 366 4.00 20.39 11.46
N GLY A 367 4.68 21.52 11.72
CA GLY A 367 4.04 22.83 11.84
C GLY A 367 3.18 22.99 13.11
N ILE A 368 3.45 22.21 14.14
CA ILE A 368 2.68 22.17 15.40
C ILE A 368 3.55 22.72 16.53
N THR A 369 3.04 23.70 17.29
CA THR A 369 3.75 24.27 18.45
C THR A 369 3.54 23.46 19.71
N SER A 370 2.33 22.94 19.91
CA SER A 370 2.02 22.01 20.99
C SER A 370 0.80 21.15 20.67
N ALA A 371 0.72 19.96 21.27
CA ALA A 371 -0.43 19.08 21.19
C ALA A 371 -0.51 18.17 22.42
N THR A 372 -1.64 17.50 22.62
CA THR A 372 -1.68 16.27 23.41
C THR A 372 -1.19 15.12 22.54
N VAL A 373 -0.05 14.53 22.89
CA VAL A 373 0.53 13.37 22.21
C VAL A 373 0.15 12.11 22.96
N LYS A 374 -0.57 11.19 22.31
CA LYS A 374 -0.83 9.84 22.79
C LYS A 374 0.06 8.85 22.05
N ASP A 375 0.81 8.05 22.80
CA ASP A 375 1.56 6.90 22.30
C ASP A 375 0.63 5.69 22.17
N LEU A 376 0.54 5.14 20.95
CA LEU A 376 -0.42 4.10 20.61
C LEU A 376 0.05 2.69 20.98
N TRP A 377 1.33 2.52 21.37
CA TRP A 377 1.83 1.26 21.90
C TRP A 377 1.59 1.16 23.40
N THR A 378 1.80 2.26 24.12
CA THR A 378 1.73 2.27 25.60
C THR A 378 0.45 2.88 26.15
N SER A 379 -0.38 3.49 25.29
CA SER A 379 -1.52 4.34 25.68
C SER A 379 -1.18 5.58 26.53
N LYS A 380 0.11 5.84 26.79
CA LYS A 380 0.57 7.00 27.56
C LYS A 380 0.25 8.29 26.79
N SER A 381 -0.20 9.32 27.51
CA SER A 381 -0.47 10.64 26.94
C SER A 381 0.35 11.72 27.64
N VAL A 382 0.82 12.70 26.86
CA VAL A 382 1.50 13.91 27.35
C VAL A 382 0.77 15.12 26.77
N THR A 383 0.26 16.00 27.62
CA THR A 383 -0.48 17.21 27.21
C THR A 383 0.46 18.38 26.96
N ASN A 384 0.07 19.30 26.07
CA ASN A 384 0.84 20.51 25.72
C ASN A 384 2.30 20.23 25.34
N ALA A 385 2.57 19.07 24.75
CA ALA A 385 3.90 18.66 24.35
C ALA A 385 4.31 19.34 23.04
N ASN A 386 5.56 19.81 22.96
CA ASN A 386 6.17 20.32 21.73
C ASN A 386 7.08 19.28 21.05
N SER A 387 7.35 18.17 21.72
CA SER A 387 8.10 17.02 21.22
C SER A 387 7.69 15.74 21.97
N TYR A 388 8.03 14.58 21.41
CA TYR A 388 7.87 13.29 22.09
C TYR A 388 9.08 12.40 21.81
N SER A 389 9.57 11.73 22.84
CA SER A 389 10.73 10.84 22.76
C SER A 389 10.45 9.53 23.47
N ALA A 390 10.85 8.42 22.86
CA ALA A 390 10.86 7.11 23.51
C ALA A 390 11.96 6.22 22.93
N GLN A 391 12.35 5.22 23.71
CA GLN A 391 13.23 4.14 23.24
C GLN A 391 12.44 3.23 22.29
N VAL A 392 13.06 2.89 21.17
CA VAL A 392 12.59 1.84 20.26
C VAL A 392 13.71 0.82 20.10
N ASN A 393 13.35 -0.45 19.88
CA ASN A 393 14.31 -1.46 19.47
C ASN A 393 14.65 -1.30 17.98
N ALA A 394 15.54 -2.16 17.49
CA ALA A 394 15.89 -2.25 16.08
C ALA A 394 14.63 -2.42 15.20
N HIS A 395 14.46 -1.54 14.20
CA HIS A 395 13.27 -1.45 13.34
C HIS A 395 11.93 -1.21 14.09
N GLY A 396 12.00 -0.81 15.36
CA GLY A 396 10.84 -0.36 16.12
C GLY A 396 10.31 0.99 15.63
N SER A 397 9.15 1.38 16.15
CA SER A 397 8.48 2.61 15.71
C SER A 397 7.79 3.37 16.84
N LEU A 398 7.69 4.69 16.69
CA LEU A 398 6.79 5.54 17.47
C LEU A 398 5.48 5.69 16.69
N ALA A 399 4.42 5.05 17.15
CA ALA A 399 3.06 5.27 16.64
C ALA A 399 2.32 6.22 17.57
N LEU A 400 1.91 7.39 17.08
CA LEU A 400 1.34 8.47 17.89
C LEU A 400 0.04 9.01 17.31
N ARG A 401 -0.83 9.54 18.18
CA ARG A 401 -1.96 10.40 17.82
C ARG A 401 -1.82 11.74 18.53
N LEU A 402 -1.92 12.81 17.76
CA LEU A 402 -1.85 14.19 18.23
C LEU A 402 -3.26 14.76 18.23
N SER A 403 -3.68 15.31 19.36
CA SER A 403 -4.98 15.97 19.55
C SER A 403 -4.79 17.31 20.26
N ASN A 404 -5.84 18.14 20.36
CA ASN A 404 -5.75 19.49 20.94
C ASN A 404 -4.62 20.33 20.33
N ILE A 405 -4.48 20.24 19.01
CA ILE A 405 -3.32 20.74 18.28
C ILE A 405 -3.33 22.26 18.23
N GLN A 406 -2.24 22.87 18.69
CA GLN A 406 -1.92 24.27 18.43
C GLN A 406 -0.95 24.32 17.25
N ARG A 407 -1.41 24.84 16.11
CA ARG A 407 -0.58 24.99 14.92
C ARG A 407 0.20 26.30 14.99
N SER A 408 1.40 26.30 14.41
CA SER A 408 2.19 27.51 14.28
C SER A 408 1.48 28.51 13.36
N THR A 409 1.43 29.78 13.76
CA THR A 409 1.03 30.90 12.90
C THR A 409 2.21 31.49 12.12
N ALA A 410 3.44 31.07 12.44
CA ALA A 410 4.62 31.50 11.71
C ALA A 410 4.58 30.95 10.28
N ALA A 411 5.05 31.75 9.32
CA ALA A 411 5.25 31.27 7.96
C ALA A 411 6.17 30.05 7.98
N GLY A 412 5.81 28.99 7.25
CA GLY A 412 6.62 27.79 7.10
C GLY A 412 8.02 28.12 6.57
N ALA A 413 8.95 27.17 6.73
CA ALA A 413 10.31 27.33 6.22
C ALA A 413 10.28 27.70 4.73
N LYS A 414 10.96 28.79 4.38
CA LYS A 414 11.13 29.22 3.00
C LYS A 414 12.30 28.47 2.37
N TYR A 415 12.15 28.12 1.10
CA TYR A 415 13.17 27.41 0.34
C TYR A 415 13.52 28.16 -0.94
N ASN A 416 14.82 28.30 -1.20
CA ASN A 416 15.35 28.75 -2.49
C ASN A 416 15.46 27.54 -3.40
N TYR A 417 14.67 27.53 -4.48
CA TYR A 417 14.69 26.45 -5.47
C TYR A 417 15.65 26.77 -6.61
N VAL A 418 16.54 25.82 -6.91
CA VAL A 418 17.46 25.85 -8.05
C VAL A 418 17.10 24.69 -8.98
N SER A 419 16.98 24.96 -10.28
CA SER A 419 16.78 23.90 -11.26
C SER A 419 18.06 23.09 -11.41
N VAL A 420 17.95 21.77 -11.41
CA VAL A 420 19.10 20.88 -11.64
C VAL A 420 19.59 21.01 -13.08
N ALA A 421 18.72 21.41 -14.01
CA ALA A 421 19.06 21.64 -15.41
C ALA A 421 20.07 22.77 -15.64
N THR A 422 20.30 23.66 -14.65
CA THR A 422 21.35 24.69 -14.74
C THR A 422 22.72 24.21 -14.29
N GLY A 423 22.83 22.96 -13.82
CA GLY A 423 24.09 22.37 -13.37
C GLY A 423 25.00 21.95 -14.52
N SER A 424 26.30 21.87 -14.24
CA SER A 424 27.28 21.33 -15.18
C SER A 424 27.15 19.81 -15.25
N LEU A 425 26.93 19.27 -16.45
CA LEU A 425 26.73 17.84 -16.70
C LEU A 425 28.03 17.17 -17.16
N SER A 426 28.28 15.95 -16.72
CA SER A 426 29.43 15.16 -17.16
C SER A 426 29.11 13.67 -17.26
N SER A 427 29.99 12.95 -17.96
CA SER A 427 30.03 11.48 -17.98
C SER A 427 28.72 10.79 -18.39
N GLY A 428 27.99 11.40 -19.32
CA GLY A 428 26.76 10.85 -19.92
C GLY A 428 25.45 11.35 -19.32
N ALA A 429 25.49 12.08 -18.20
CA ALA A 429 24.33 12.81 -17.68
C ALA A 429 23.85 13.83 -18.73
N ASN A 430 22.54 13.96 -18.90
CA ASN A 430 21.96 14.83 -19.92
C ASN A 430 20.63 15.45 -19.50
N LEU A 431 20.27 16.52 -20.20
CA LEU A 431 18.96 17.15 -20.12
C LEU A 431 17.93 16.30 -20.86
N GLN A 432 16.78 16.11 -20.22
CA GLN A 432 15.65 15.37 -20.78
C GLN A 432 14.38 16.20 -20.61
N SER A 433 13.51 16.16 -21.61
CA SER A 433 12.19 16.79 -21.51
C SER A 433 11.35 16.16 -20.41
N CYS A 434 10.62 16.99 -19.68
CA CYS A 434 9.80 16.56 -18.57
C CYS A 434 8.56 17.45 -18.47
N SER A 435 7.41 16.92 -18.87
CA SER A 435 6.13 17.64 -18.86
C SER A 435 5.59 17.92 -17.46
N GLY A 436 5.95 17.11 -16.47
CA GLY A 436 5.56 17.32 -15.07
C GLY A 436 6.48 18.26 -14.29
N CYS A 437 7.67 18.53 -14.84
CA CYS A 437 8.71 19.33 -14.20
C CYS A 437 8.38 20.82 -14.26
N THR A 438 8.74 21.54 -13.20
CA THR A 438 8.52 22.98 -13.14
C THR A 438 9.42 23.71 -14.14
N SER A 439 10.59 23.16 -14.45
CA SER A 439 11.53 23.72 -15.44
C SER A 439 11.35 23.19 -16.87
N SER A 440 10.28 22.41 -17.14
CA SER A 440 10.04 21.65 -18.39
C SER A 440 11.11 20.64 -18.78
N ASN A 441 12.22 20.59 -18.02
CA ASN A 441 13.33 19.68 -18.20
C ASN A 441 13.69 19.05 -16.85
N LYS A 442 14.43 17.94 -16.93
CA LYS A 442 15.07 17.27 -15.81
C LYS A 442 16.47 16.87 -16.22
N VAL A 443 17.31 16.53 -15.26
CA VAL A 443 18.58 15.85 -15.51
C VAL A 443 18.40 14.36 -15.23
N GLY A 444 18.72 13.55 -16.22
CA GLY A 444 18.73 12.09 -16.11
C GLY A 444 20.08 11.48 -16.47
N ASN A 445 20.13 10.15 -16.54
CA ASN A 445 21.35 9.36 -16.75
C ASN A 445 22.44 9.67 -15.70
N LEU A 446 22.03 9.81 -14.44
CA LEU A 446 22.93 10.03 -13.30
C LEU A 446 23.37 8.67 -12.72
N GLY A 447 24.68 8.43 -12.66
CA GLY A 447 25.25 7.13 -12.27
C GLY A 447 25.58 6.23 -13.46
N GLY A 448 25.33 4.93 -13.33
CA GLY A 448 25.72 3.94 -14.34
C GLY A 448 27.23 3.68 -14.37
N SER A 449 27.68 2.85 -15.32
CA SER A 449 29.11 2.50 -15.49
C SER A 449 29.99 3.69 -15.83
N SER A 450 29.44 4.71 -16.50
CA SER A 450 30.14 5.97 -16.79
C SER A 450 30.13 6.95 -15.62
N ASN A 451 29.34 6.68 -14.57
CA ASN A 451 29.13 7.56 -13.42
C ASN A 451 28.70 8.99 -13.82
N GLY A 452 27.63 9.08 -14.61
CA GLY A 452 27.00 10.33 -15.01
C GLY A 452 26.71 11.24 -13.81
N ARG A 453 27.05 12.53 -13.92
CA ARG A 453 27.01 13.46 -12.79
C ARG A 453 26.48 14.82 -13.21
N VAL A 454 25.79 15.47 -12.27
CA VAL A 454 25.49 16.90 -12.32
C VAL A 454 26.14 17.61 -11.13
N VAL A 455 26.65 18.81 -11.38
CA VAL A 455 27.13 19.73 -10.34
C VAL A 455 26.34 21.03 -10.44
N ILE A 456 25.46 21.27 -9.48
CA ILE A 456 24.72 22.51 -9.34
C ILE A 456 25.60 23.49 -8.56
N SER A 457 25.84 24.67 -9.12
CA SER A 457 26.63 25.73 -8.47
C SER A 457 25.73 26.87 -8.01
N ASN A 458 26.27 27.78 -7.20
CA ASN A 458 25.60 28.98 -6.73
C ASN A 458 24.31 28.70 -5.92
N VAL A 459 24.30 27.60 -5.17
CA VAL A 459 23.19 27.28 -4.25
C VAL A 459 23.36 28.12 -2.99
N SER A 460 22.47 29.08 -2.76
CA SER A 460 22.52 29.97 -1.59
C SER A 460 21.56 29.50 -0.50
N THR A 461 22.05 29.49 0.74
CA THR A 461 21.25 29.14 1.92
C THR A 461 21.59 30.01 3.13
N SER A 462 20.60 30.26 3.98
CA SER A 462 20.77 30.92 5.26
C SER A 462 21.32 30.02 6.38
N LYS A 463 21.39 28.71 6.16
CA LYS A 463 21.81 27.73 7.18
C LYS A 463 23.13 27.06 6.83
N ALA A 464 24.08 27.07 7.75
CA ALA A 464 25.32 26.30 7.66
C ALA A 464 25.13 24.90 8.26
N GLY A 465 26.00 23.96 7.87
CA GLY A 465 26.04 22.60 8.40
C GLY A 465 24.95 21.70 7.83
N THR A 466 24.22 21.05 8.72
CA THR A 466 23.16 20.08 8.42
C THR A 466 21.82 20.78 8.26
N GLN A 467 21.09 20.48 7.18
CA GLN A 467 19.75 21.02 6.97
C GLN A 467 18.85 20.07 6.17
N THR A 468 17.54 20.29 6.27
CA THR A 468 16.57 19.69 5.37
C THR A 468 16.70 20.29 3.97
N VAL A 469 16.80 19.43 2.98
CA VAL A 469 16.84 19.76 1.55
C VAL A 469 15.65 19.11 0.87
N LEU A 470 15.00 19.85 -0.02
CA LEU A 470 13.85 19.39 -0.78
C LEU A 470 14.27 19.02 -2.19
N PHE A 471 13.89 17.84 -2.68
CA PHE A 471 14.09 17.45 -4.06
C PHE A 471 12.76 17.32 -4.80
N ASP A 472 12.71 17.92 -5.99
CA ASP A 472 11.73 17.56 -7.01
C ASP A 472 12.38 16.51 -7.92
N TYR A 473 11.90 15.27 -7.90
CA TYR A 473 12.55 14.15 -8.57
C TYR A 473 11.54 13.21 -9.25
N ILE A 474 12.05 12.33 -10.11
CA ILE A 474 11.28 11.28 -10.77
C ILE A 474 11.98 9.93 -10.62
N ASN A 475 11.23 8.94 -10.16
CA ASN A 475 11.61 7.54 -10.13
C ASN A 475 10.40 6.70 -10.57
N GLY A 476 10.41 6.28 -11.84
CA GLY A 476 9.42 5.37 -12.42
C GLY A 476 9.88 3.91 -12.48
N ASP A 477 10.95 3.54 -11.75
CA ASP A 477 11.59 2.22 -11.82
C ASP A 477 10.89 1.20 -10.92
N VAL A 478 9.66 0.84 -11.26
CA VAL A 478 8.86 -0.05 -10.42
C VAL A 478 9.37 -1.50 -10.57
N GLY A 479 9.84 -2.07 -9.45
CA GLY A 479 10.14 -3.50 -9.37
C GLY A 479 8.87 -4.29 -9.06
N TYR A 480 8.27 -4.90 -10.09
CA TYR A 480 7.07 -5.75 -9.92
C TYR A 480 7.37 -7.19 -9.49
N LEU A 481 8.65 -7.58 -9.50
CA LEU A 481 9.12 -8.86 -9.00
C LEU A 481 9.87 -8.59 -7.70
N GLY A 482 9.65 -9.43 -6.68
CA GLY A 482 10.35 -9.35 -5.39
C GLY A 482 11.87 -9.21 -5.53
N GLY A 483 12.52 -8.61 -4.53
CA GLY A 483 13.98 -8.38 -4.50
C GLY A 483 14.43 -6.96 -4.82
N SER A 484 13.53 -6.04 -5.15
CA SER A 484 13.76 -4.60 -5.21
C SER A 484 13.18 -3.90 -3.97
N ASN A 485 13.75 -2.76 -3.56
CA ASN A 485 13.19 -1.92 -2.50
C ASN A 485 12.21 -0.85 -3.02
N ASN A 486 11.96 -0.81 -4.34
CA ASN A 486 11.18 0.23 -5.02
C ASN A 486 11.68 1.65 -4.70
N GLU A 487 13.01 1.79 -4.75
CA GLU A 487 13.75 3.03 -4.58
C GLU A 487 14.92 3.08 -5.55
N ARG A 488 15.39 4.29 -5.87
CA ARG A 488 16.72 4.52 -6.41
C ARG A 488 17.56 5.27 -5.40
N LEU A 489 18.85 4.94 -5.34
CA LEU A 489 19.79 5.60 -4.43
C LEU A 489 20.62 6.62 -5.21
N ALA A 490 20.76 7.83 -4.67
CA ALA A 490 21.68 8.83 -5.17
C ALA A 490 22.86 9.04 -4.20
N SER A 491 24.02 9.32 -4.78
CA SER A 491 25.22 9.77 -4.07
C SER A 491 25.31 11.29 -4.19
N ILE A 492 25.14 12.01 -3.08
CA ILE A 492 25.03 13.46 -3.04
C ILE A 492 26.15 14.07 -2.19
N SER A 493 26.98 14.92 -2.79
CA SER A 493 28.05 15.66 -2.10
C SER A 493 27.75 17.16 -2.10
N VAL A 494 27.96 17.81 -0.96
CA VAL A 494 27.84 19.27 -0.81
C VAL A 494 29.23 19.85 -0.60
N ASN A 495 29.59 20.88 -1.37
CA ASN A 495 30.88 21.59 -1.28
C ASN A 495 32.12 20.69 -1.39
N GLY A 496 32.03 19.58 -2.13
CA GLY A 496 33.12 18.60 -2.26
C GLY A 496 33.36 17.76 -1.01
N GLY A 497 32.47 17.83 0.00
CA GLY A 497 32.51 16.97 1.18
C GLY A 497 32.19 15.50 0.87
N ALA A 498 32.22 14.66 1.90
CA ALA A 498 31.89 13.24 1.77
C ALA A 498 30.50 13.06 1.15
N ALA A 499 30.40 12.12 0.20
CA ALA A 499 29.13 11.83 -0.45
C ALA A 499 28.18 11.11 0.51
N GLN A 500 26.93 11.55 0.51
CA GLN A 500 25.84 11.03 1.34
C GLN A 500 24.91 10.22 0.45
N THR A 501 24.60 8.99 0.86
CA THR A 501 23.61 8.15 0.17
C THR A 501 22.21 8.60 0.55
N VAL A 502 21.37 8.87 -0.47
CA VAL A 502 19.99 9.28 -0.28
C VAL A 502 19.05 8.34 -1.05
N SER A 503 18.05 7.81 -0.36
CA SER A 503 17.00 6.96 -0.93
C SER A 503 15.85 7.78 -1.48
N PHE A 504 15.46 7.47 -2.72
CA PHE A 504 14.33 8.08 -3.42
C PHE A 504 13.33 6.99 -3.82
N PRO A 505 12.19 6.84 -3.11
CA PRO A 505 11.15 5.89 -3.46
C PRO A 505 10.52 6.24 -4.80
N LEU A 506 9.62 5.39 -5.31
CA LEU A 506 8.88 5.69 -6.53
C LEU A 506 8.16 7.05 -6.45
N SER A 507 8.11 7.75 -7.57
CA SER A 507 7.32 8.97 -7.75
C SER A 507 6.06 8.73 -8.58
N GLY A 508 6.00 7.60 -9.30
CA GLY A 508 4.88 7.17 -10.14
C GLY A 508 5.34 6.14 -11.17
N TYR A 509 4.72 6.17 -12.34
CA TYR A 509 4.96 5.23 -13.44
C TYR A 509 5.47 5.93 -14.72
N ASN A 510 5.38 7.26 -14.78
CA ASN A 510 5.77 8.05 -15.94
C ASN A 510 7.03 8.88 -15.67
N TRP A 511 8.13 8.52 -16.34
CA TRP A 511 9.42 9.20 -16.22
C TRP A 511 9.42 10.67 -16.64
N SER A 512 8.41 11.16 -17.35
CA SER A 512 8.33 12.55 -17.81
C SER A 512 7.29 13.38 -17.08
N ALA A 513 6.36 12.77 -16.34
CA ALA A 513 5.21 13.46 -15.76
C ALA A 513 5.07 13.30 -14.24
N ASP A 514 5.44 12.15 -13.68
CA ASP A 514 5.16 11.82 -12.29
C ASP A 514 6.27 12.35 -11.36
N VAL A 515 6.30 13.67 -11.18
CA VAL A 515 7.29 14.35 -10.33
C VAL A 515 6.86 14.29 -8.86
N PHE A 516 7.71 13.69 -8.03
CA PHE A 516 7.58 13.86 -6.58
C PHE A 516 8.13 15.24 -6.22
N LYS A 517 7.24 16.18 -5.89
CA LYS A 517 7.63 17.54 -5.47
C LYS A 517 7.90 17.65 -3.98
N GLY A 518 8.99 18.31 -3.60
CA GLY A 518 9.30 18.64 -2.21
C GLY A 518 9.67 17.44 -1.34
N TYR A 519 10.39 16.45 -1.88
CA TYR A 519 10.90 15.32 -1.09
C TYR A 519 11.96 15.78 -0.11
N ALA A 520 11.62 15.73 1.19
CA ALA A 520 12.50 16.20 2.24
C ALA A 520 13.49 15.12 2.68
N VAL A 521 14.76 15.47 2.63
CA VAL A 521 15.88 14.66 3.14
C VAL A 521 16.83 15.53 3.93
N GLU A 522 17.72 14.91 4.72
CA GLU A 522 18.78 15.63 5.42
C GLU A 522 20.10 15.53 4.64
N LEU A 523 20.77 16.68 4.47
CA LEU A 523 22.12 16.75 3.92
C LEU A 523 22.99 17.63 4.80
N THR A 524 24.27 17.27 4.89
CA THR A 524 25.31 17.98 5.63
C THR A 524 26.32 18.67 4.69
N GLY A 525 27.05 19.66 5.21
CA GLY A 525 28.18 20.29 4.52
C GLY A 525 27.93 21.68 3.95
N PHE A 526 26.80 22.32 4.25
CA PHE A 526 26.47 23.66 3.75
C PHE A 526 27.26 24.77 4.46
N ALA A 527 27.57 25.84 3.72
CA ALA A 527 28.07 27.10 4.25
C ALA A 527 26.97 28.17 4.17
N ALA A 528 26.76 28.91 5.27
CA ALA A 528 25.85 30.04 5.30
C ALA A 528 26.48 31.26 4.61
N GLY A 529 25.66 32.06 3.91
CA GLY A 529 26.08 33.35 3.34
C GLY A 529 27.03 33.27 2.14
N GLY A 530 27.35 32.06 1.65
CA GLY A 530 28.18 31.81 0.47
C GLY A 530 27.49 30.93 -0.57
N ALA A 531 28.08 30.85 -1.77
CA ALA A 531 27.64 29.94 -2.82
C ALA A 531 28.05 28.50 -2.47
N ASN A 532 27.08 27.59 -2.44
CA ASN A 532 27.31 26.17 -2.26
C ASN A 532 27.28 25.44 -3.60
N THR A 533 27.95 24.28 -3.66
CA THR A 533 27.82 23.32 -4.75
C THR A 533 27.14 22.06 -4.26
N ILE A 534 26.26 21.49 -5.09
CA ILE A 534 25.64 20.18 -4.86
C ILE A 534 25.96 19.29 -6.05
N SER A 535 26.66 18.19 -5.81
CA SER A 535 26.95 17.18 -6.82
C SER A 535 26.10 15.95 -6.61
N ILE A 536 25.48 15.45 -7.69
CA ILE A 536 24.57 14.30 -7.67
C ILE A 536 25.03 13.27 -8.71
N SER A 537 25.11 12.01 -8.30
CA SER A 537 25.32 10.84 -9.18
C SER A 537 24.58 9.62 -8.61
N GLY A 538 24.66 8.47 -9.29
CA GLY A 538 24.26 7.19 -8.70
C GLY A 538 25.22 6.71 -7.60
N VAL A 539 24.78 5.75 -6.79
CA VAL A 539 25.63 5.03 -5.82
C VAL A 539 26.34 3.87 -6.51
N GLY A 540 27.67 3.83 -6.42
CA GLY A 540 28.47 2.83 -7.13
C GLY A 540 28.25 2.92 -8.64
N SER A 541 27.87 1.80 -9.26
CA SER A 541 27.51 1.72 -10.69
C SER A 541 25.99 1.78 -10.95
N ALA A 542 25.17 1.96 -9.92
CA ALA A 542 23.71 2.03 -10.06
C ALA A 542 23.26 3.39 -10.65
N TRP A 543 22.02 3.45 -11.11
CA TRP A 543 21.40 4.68 -11.57
C TRP A 543 20.67 5.38 -10.42
N ALA A 544 20.86 6.70 -10.32
CA ALA A 544 20.04 7.58 -9.48
C ALA A 544 18.66 7.83 -10.13
N PRO A 545 17.69 8.40 -9.40
CA PRO A 545 16.52 8.99 -10.03
C PRO A 545 16.89 10.21 -10.88
N ASP A 546 15.92 10.71 -11.63
CA ASP A 546 16.07 11.96 -12.37
C ASP A 546 15.61 13.14 -11.52
N PHE A 547 16.21 14.32 -11.71
CA PHE A 547 15.97 15.48 -10.86
C PHE A 547 15.53 16.72 -11.65
N ASP A 548 14.50 17.40 -11.17
CA ASP A 548 13.99 18.69 -11.68
C ASP A 548 14.63 19.85 -10.92
N ARG A 549 14.46 19.88 -9.59
CA ARG A 549 14.91 20.99 -8.73
C ARG A 549 15.39 20.53 -7.37
N VAL A 550 16.24 21.36 -6.76
CA VAL A 550 16.65 21.26 -5.36
C VAL A 550 16.24 22.53 -4.62
N GLY A 551 15.63 22.39 -3.44
CA GLY A 551 15.24 23.46 -2.55
C GLY A 551 16.08 23.43 -1.28
N VAL A 552 16.78 24.52 -0.96
CA VAL A 552 17.55 24.68 0.28
C VAL A 552 16.97 25.81 1.13
N ALA A 553 17.21 25.81 2.44
CA ALA A 553 16.64 26.83 3.33
C ALA A 553 17.05 28.24 2.88
N ALA A 554 16.06 29.12 2.71
CA ALA A 554 16.24 30.45 2.13
C ALA A 554 16.99 31.42 3.04
#